data_AF-Q1GXR5-F1
#
_entry.id   AF-Q1GXR5-F1
#
_cell.length_a   1.000
_cell.length_b   1.000
_cell.length_c   1.000
_cell.angle_alpha   90.00
_cell.angle_beta   90.00
_cell.angle_gamma   90.00
#
_symmetry.space_group_name_H-M   'P 1'
#
loop_
_entity.id
_entity.type
_entity.pdbx_description
1 polymer ?
#
loop_
_entity_poly.entity_id
_entity_poly.type
_entity_poly.pdbx_seq_one_letter_code
_entity_poly.pdbx_strand_id
1 'polypeptide(L)'
;MYEVLGQIFAGLFFITLIFSYVFWTRLKVTKETVLKTEVELDRVRKLLATTQIELRELKVNGVIARRSEPRVELKFESQIRPAVVEPWEVIRARACEAEIKQELEKLDEPTSEIWTYNYIFSRIEGFLHELEGYAPGSEFVRSIKLQMPEIRIKAKNRYVLGRVKEISNKAARAATFKTRQRYATEALQLLNEPTSVEAIDPAEHERLRAAITHYIAQVEIDAHIEKAHRFEFKDNKKKALEYYKEALYAATHDNIDDIDQKEVIEWLQAKIEAIETGQQNDEIENMPKALEGFL
;
A
#
# COMPACT_ATOMS: atom_id res chain seq x y z
N MET A 1 29.30 -37.50 21.92
CA MET A 1 28.47 -38.15 20.88
C MET A 1 26.99 -38.05 21.21
N TYR A 2 26.55 -38.43 22.42
CA TYR A 2 25.14 -38.35 22.84
C TYR A 2 24.55 -36.93 22.91
N GLU A 3 25.34 -35.91 23.30
CA GLU A 3 24.85 -34.51 23.34
C GLU A 3 24.54 -33.94 21.96
N VAL A 4 25.38 -34.25 20.96
CA VAL A 4 25.18 -33.81 19.58
C VAL A 4 23.94 -34.47 18.97
N LEU A 5 23.72 -35.75 19.24
CA LEU A 5 22.50 -36.45 18.83
C LEU A 5 21.25 -35.85 19.49
N GLY A 6 21.31 -35.48 20.78
CA GLY A 6 20.21 -34.82 21.47
C GLY A 6 19.79 -33.49 20.85
N GLN A 7 20.77 -32.65 20.45
CA GLN A 7 20.50 -31.37 19.79
C GLN A 7 19.87 -31.55 18.39
N ILE A 8 20.30 -32.56 17.63
CA ILE A 8 19.72 -32.87 16.31
C ILE A 8 18.26 -33.33 16.45
N PHE A 9 17.97 -34.20 17.43
CA PHE A 9 16.60 -34.66 17.69
C PHE A 9 15.68 -33.52 18.15
N ALA A 10 16.16 -32.62 19.01
CA ALA A 10 15.41 -31.44 19.43
C ALA A 10 15.10 -30.51 18.25
N GLY A 11 16.06 -30.31 17.34
CA GLY A 11 15.86 -29.52 16.12
C GLY A 11 14.81 -30.13 15.18
N LEU A 12 14.89 -31.45 14.94
CA LEU A 12 13.92 -32.16 14.10
C LEU A 12 12.50 -32.13 14.68
N PHE A 13 12.38 -32.26 16.00
CA PHE A 13 11.09 -32.16 16.69
C PHE A 13 10.47 -30.75 16.58
N PHE A 14 11.28 -29.70 16.63
CA PHE A 14 10.79 -28.34 16.47
C PHE A 14 10.31 -28.07 15.04
N ILE A 15 11.03 -28.61 14.04
CA ILE A 15 10.65 -28.50 12.64
C ILE A 15 9.30 -29.19 12.39
N THR A 16 9.08 -30.40 12.92
CA THR A 16 7.80 -31.11 12.73
C THR A 16 6.62 -30.38 13.39
N LEU A 17 6.83 -29.75 14.55
CA LEU A 17 5.81 -28.90 15.19
C LEU A 17 5.45 -27.68 14.33
N ILE A 18 6.43 -27.00 13.74
CA ILE A 18 6.19 -25.86 12.85
C ILE A 18 5.40 -26.30 11.61
N PHE A 19 5.79 -27.41 10.97
CA PHE A 19 5.05 -27.93 9.81
C PHE A 19 3.63 -28.34 10.17
N SER A 20 3.43 -28.98 11.33
CA SER A 20 2.09 -29.35 11.80
C SER A 20 1.23 -28.11 12.06
N TYR A 21 1.77 -27.06 12.66
CA TYR A 21 1.09 -25.79 12.90
C TYR A 21 0.71 -25.06 11.60
N VAL A 22 1.65 -24.94 10.65
CA VAL A 22 1.39 -24.33 9.33
C VAL A 22 0.34 -25.11 8.54
N PHE A 23 0.38 -26.45 8.61
CA PHE A 23 -0.62 -27.31 7.97
C PHE A 23 -2.01 -27.14 8.61
N TRP A 24 -2.10 -27.07 9.93
CA TRP A 24 -3.37 -26.89 10.64
C TRP A 24 -3.99 -25.52 10.39
N THR A 25 -3.18 -24.46 10.33
CA THR A 25 -3.66 -23.10 9.99
C THR A 25 -4.18 -23.03 8.55
N ARG A 26 -3.50 -23.67 7.58
CA ARG A 26 -4.01 -23.78 6.20
C ARG A 26 -5.32 -24.57 6.10
N LEU A 27 -5.47 -25.65 6.86
CA LEU A 27 -6.72 -26.43 6.92
C LEU A 27 -7.88 -25.65 7.54
N LYS A 28 -7.61 -24.80 8.53
CA LYS A 28 -8.63 -23.96 9.16
C LYS A 28 -9.14 -22.88 8.19
N VAL A 29 -8.23 -22.22 7.47
CA VAL A 29 -8.58 -21.20 6.47
C VAL A 29 -9.42 -21.80 5.33
N THR A 30 -9.10 -23.00 4.88
CA THR A 30 -9.88 -23.68 3.82
C THR A 30 -11.28 -24.11 4.27
N LYS A 31 -11.47 -24.50 5.53
CA LYS A 31 -12.81 -24.81 6.05
C LYS A 31 -13.68 -23.56 6.17
N GLU A 32 -13.13 -22.45 6.63
CA GLU A 32 -13.87 -21.18 6.75
C GLU A 32 -14.25 -20.60 5.38
N THR A 33 -13.37 -20.70 4.37
CA THR A 33 -13.71 -20.26 3.01
C THR A 33 -14.76 -21.16 2.36
N VAL A 34 -14.69 -22.48 2.54
CA VAL A 34 -15.70 -23.41 2.02
C VAL A 34 -17.08 -23.15 2.65
N LEU A 35 -17.15 -22.96 3.97
CA LEU A 35 -18.41 -22.63 4.64
C LEU A 35 -19.00 -21.31 4.13
N LYS A 36 -18.17 -20.29 3.92
CA LYS A 36 -18.61 -18.99 3.41
C LYS A 36 -19.15 -19.11 1.98
N THR A 37 -18.53 -19.94 1.14
CA THR A 37 -19.02 -20.20 -0.22
C THR A 37 -20.34 -20.99 -0.25
N GLU A 38 -20.55 -21.94 0.66
CA GLU A 38 -21.82 -22.68 0.74
C GLU A 38 -22.99 -21.78 1.16
N VAL A 39 -22.77 -20.85 2.11
CA VAL A 39 -23.80 -19.89 2.54
C VAL A 39 -24.18 -18.93 1.40
N GLU A 40 -23.20 -18.44 0.63
CA GLU A 40 -23.49 -17.59 -0.53
C GLU A 40 -24.19 -18.36 -1.66
N LEU A 41 -23.83 -19.63 -1.89
CA LEU A 41 -24.51 -20.47 -2.88
C LEU A 41 -25.99 -20.69 -2.53
N ASP A 42 -26.30 -20.86 -1.23
CA ASP A 42 -27.68 -21.04 -0.75
C ASP A 42 -28.52 -19.75 -0.87
N ARG A 43 -27.90 -18.58 -0.66
CA ARG A 43 -28.53 -17.26 -0.93
C ARG A 43 -28.88 -17.09 -2.40
N VAL A 44 -27.95 -17.41 -3.30
CA VAL A 44 -28.17 -17.33 -4.75
C VAL A 44 -29.30 -18.28 -5.20
N ARG A 45 -29.35 -19.51 -4.66
CA ARG A 45 -30.44 -20.46 -4.95
C ARG A 45 -31.81 -19.93 -4.52
N LYS A 46 -31.91 -19.27 -3.35
CA LYS A 46 -33.15 -18.66 -2.87
C LYS A 46 -33.61 -17.51 -3.78
N LEU A 47 -32.71 -16.62 -4.18
CA LEU A 47 -33.04 -15.52 -5.10
C LEU A 47 -33.49 -16.02 -6.47
N LEU A 48 -32.88 -17.10 -6.97
CA LEU A 48 -33.30 -17.72 -8.23
C LEU A 48 -34.71 -18.33 -8.14
N ALA A 49 -35.06 -18.91 -6.99
CA ALA A 49 -36.40 -19.46 -6.76
C ALA A 49 -37.47 -18.35 -6.72
N THR A 50 -37.20 -17.23 -6.05
CA THR A 50 -38.13 -16.10 -5.96
C THR A 50 -38.39 -15.47 -7.33
N THR A 51 -37.33 -15.24 -8.12
CA THR A 51 -37.45 -14.65 -9.46
C THR A 51 -38.16 -15.58 -10.45
N GLN A 52 -38.03 -16.90 -10.32
CA GLN A 52 -38.81 -17.86 -11.12
C GLN A 52 -40.31 -17.86 -10.77
N ILE A 53 -40.69 -17.53 -9.53
CA ILE A 53 -42.09 -17.38 -9.11
C ILE A 53 -42.68 -16.11 -9.72
N GLU A 54 -41.98 -14.98 -9.63
CA GLU A 54 -42.43 -13.70 -10.20
C GLU A 54 -42.61 -13.76 -11.73
N LEU A 55 -41.70 -14.46 -12.43
CA LEU A 55 -41.82 -14.69 -13.88
C LEU A 55 -43.02 -15.57 -14.26
N ARG A 56 -43.46 -16.48 -13.38
CA ARG A 56 -44.68 -17.26 -13.58
C ARG A 56 -45.93 -16.41 -13.34
N GLU A 57 -45.93 -15.54 -12.34
CA GLU A 57 -47.05 -14.64 -12.05
C GLU A 57 -47.25 -13.59 -13.16
N LEU A 58 -46.16 -13.06 -13.72
CA LEU A 58 -46.23 -12.15 -14.87
C LEU A 58 -46.78 -12.82 -16.14
N LYS A 59 -46.54 -14.12 -16.33
CA LYS A 59 -47.16 -14.88 -17.44
C LYS A 59 -48.64 -15.16 -17.20
N VAL A 60 -49.08 -15.29 -15.95
CA VAL A 60 -50.49 -15.53 -15.59
C VAL A 60 -51.32 -14.25 -15.69
N ASN A 61 -50.72 -13.08 -15.43
CA ASN A 61 -51.40 -11.78 -15.49
C ASN A 61 -51.40 -11.10 -16.88
N GLY A 62 -50.84 -11.77 -17.90
CA GLY A 62 -50.83 -11.30 -19.30
C GLY A 62 -52.15 -11.47 -20.06
N VAL A 63 -53.29 -11.21 -19.41
CA VAL A 63 -54.63 -11.23 -20.05
C VAL A 63 -55.29 -9.86 -19.92
N ILE A 64 -55.26 -9.13 -21.03
CA ILE A 64 -56.17 -8.06 -21.47
C ILE A 64 -56.13 -6.72 -20.70
N ALA A 65 -55.40 -5.76 -21.26
CA ALA A 65 -55.74 -4.35 -21.14
C ALA A 65 -55.69 -3.69 -22.53
N ARG A 66 -56.85 -3.63 -23.21
CA ARG A 66 -57.07 -2.74 -24.35
C ARG A 66 -57.27 -1.33 -23.79
N ARG A 67 -56.39 -0.38 -24.13
CA ARG A 67 -56.70 1.04 -24.06
C ARG A 67 -56.23 1.73 -25.34
N SER A 68 -57.21 2.36 -25.96
CA SER A 68 -57.15 3.12 -27.21
C SER A 68 -56.62 4.52 -26.95
N GLU A 69 -55.47 4.85 -27.54
CA GLU A 69 -55.00 6.23 -27.70
C GLU A 69 -54.42 6.44 -29.11
N PRO A 70 -54.47 7.68 -29.63
CA PRO A 70 -54.42 7.96 -31.06
C PRO A 70 -53.02 7.87 -31.65
N ARG A 71 -52.96 7.25 -32.84
CA ARG A 71 -51.76 7.12 -33.68
C ARG A 71 -51.24 8.49 -34.12
N VAL A 72 -50.12 8.91 -33.54
CA VAL A 72 -49.18 9.79 -34.23
C VAL A 72 -48.28 8.88 -35.08
N GLU A 73 -48.50 8.88 -36.39
CA GLU A 73 -47.62 8.18 -37.34
C GLU A 73 -46.28 8.90 -37.44
N LEU A 74 -45.40 8.67 -36.47
CA LEU A 74 -43.96 8.90 -36.65
C LEU A 74 -43.43 7.76 -37.53
N LYS A 75 -43.32 8.02 -38.83
CA LYS A 75 -42.57 7.17 -39.76
C LYS A 75 -41.07 7.27 -39.45
N PHE A 76 -40.63 6.59 -38.40
CA PHE A 76 -39.24 6.17 -38.26
C PHE A 76 -39.16 4.72 -38.73
N GLU A 77 -39.06 4.54 -40.05
CA GLU A 77 -38.58 3.28 -40.63
C GLU A 77 -37.06 3.22 -40.44
N SER A 78 -36.63 2.81 -39.24
CA SER A 78 -35.39 2.05 -39.12
C SER A 78 -35.77 0.68 -38.60
N GLN A 79 -35.88 -0.28 -39.51
CA GLN A 79 -36.02 -1.70 -39.21
C GLN A 79 -34.74 -2.22 -38.55
N ILE A 80 -34.47 -1.81 -37.31
CA ILE A 80 -33.45 -2.46 -36.49
C ILE A 80 -34.14 -3.70 -35.91
N ARG A 81 -34.04 -4.83 -36.62
CA ARG A 81 -34.35 -6.12 -36.00
C ARG A 81 -33.42 -6.24 -34.78
N PRO A 82 -33.94 -6.47 -33.56
CA PRO A 82 -33.06 -6.75 -32.43
C PRO A 82 -32.19 -7.95 -32.81
N ALA A 83 -30.88 -7.79 -32.70
CA ALA A 83 -29.95 -8.89 -32.91
C ALA A 83 -30.39 -10.03 -31.99
N VAL A 84 -30.61 -11.21 -32.56
CA VAL A 84 -30.87 -12.41 -31.77
C VAL A 84 -29.54 -12.75 -31.11
N VAL A 85 -29.39 -12.38 -29.85
CA VAL A 85 -28.23 -12.73 -29.03
C VAL A 85 -28.38 -14.18 -28.62
N GLU A 86 -27.36 -14.99 -28.87
CA GLU A 86 -27.41 -16.39 -28.52
C GLU A 86 -27.32 -16.56 -26.99
N PRO A 87 -28.06 -17.51 -26.36
CA PRO A 87 -28.06 -17.67 -24.91
C PRO A 87 -26.68 -17.88 -24.28
N TRP A 88 -25.74 -18.49 -25.02
CA TRP A 88 -24.37 -18.73 -24.55
C TRP A 88 -23.53 -17.43 -24.50
N GLU A 89 -23.79 -16.44 -25.36
CA GLU A 89 -23.11 -15.14 -25.36
C GLU A 89 -23.47 -14.36 -24.09
N VAL A 90 -24.73 -14.44 -23.64
CA VAL A 90 -25.19 -13.83 -22.39
C VAL A 90 -24.52 -14.47 -21.16
N ILE A 91 -24.37 -15.79 -21.15
CA ILE A 91 -23.69 -16.51 -20.07
C ILE A 91 -22.21 -16.12 -20.04
N ARG A 92 -21.56 -16.04 -21.20
CA ARG A 92 -20.15 -15.66 -21.32
C ARG A 92 -19.92 -14.22 -20.87
N ALA A 93 -20.77 -13.29 -21.29
CA ALA A 93 -20.72 -11.89 -20.85
C ALA A 93 -20.77 -11.76 -19.32
N ARG A 94 -21.71 -12.45 -18.66
CA ARG A 94 -21.82 -12.46 -17.19
C ARG A 94 -20.60 -13.07 -16.51
N ALA A 95 -19.98 -14.09 -17.10
CA ALA A 95 -18.75 -14.66 -16.58
C ALA A 95 -17.59 -13.65 -16.63
N CYS A 96 -17.40 -12.96 -17.77
CA CYS A 96 -16.40 -11.90 -17.89
C CYS A 96 -16.64 -10.74 -16.90
N GLU A 97 -17.89 -10.31 -16.69
CA GLU A 97 -18.22 -9.30 -15.69
C GLU A 97 -17.83 -9.74 -14.26
N ALA A 98 -18.08 -11.01 -13.91
CA ALA A 98 -17.72 -11.56 -12.61
C ALA A 98 -16.20 -11.62 -12.42
N GLU A 99 -15.46 -12.03 -13.47
CA GLU A 99 -13.99 -12.06 -13.44
C GLU A 99 -13.39 -10.66 -13.32
N ILE A 100 -13.92 -9.66 -14.04
CA ILE A 100 -13.50 -8.26 -13.89
C ILE A 100 -13.71 -7.79 -12.45
N LYS A 101 -14.87 -8.06 -11.84
CA LYS A 101 -15.15 -7.69 -10.45
C LYS A 101 -14.17 -8.34 -9.47
N GLN A 102 -13.91 -9.63 -9.65
CA GLN A 102 -12.95 -10.36 -8.82
C GLN A 102 -11.52 -9.80 -8.95
N GLU A 103 -11.08 -9.45 -10.16
CA GLU A 103 -9.77 -8.84 -10.36
C GLU A 103 -9.70 -7.41 -9.79
N LEU A 104 -10.79 -6.64 -9.86
CA LEU A 104 -10.88 -5.32 -9.22
C LEU A 104 -10.79 -5.42 -7.70
N GLU A 105 -11.41 -6.41 -7.07
CA GLU A 105 -11.30 -6.65 -5.61
C GLU A 105 -9.84 -6.91 -5.18
N LYS A 106 -9.04 -7.57 -6.03
CA LYS A 106 -7.61 -7.78 -5.73
C LYS A 106 -6.79 -6.49 -5.75
N LEU A 107 -7.25 -5.45 -6.43
CA LEU A 107 -6.60 -4.13 -6.40
C LEU A 107 -6.76 -3.45 -5.03
N ASP A 108 -7.68 -3.94 -4.19
CA ASP A 108 -7.82 -3.44 -2.83
C ASP A 108 -6.80 -4.01 -1.84
N GLU A 109 -6.14 -5.12 -2.22
CA GLU A 109 -5.12 -5.75 -1.39
C GLU A 109 -3.76 -5.02 -1.54
N PRO A 110 -3.12 -4.62 -0.43
CA PRO A 110 -1.80 -3.99 -0.49
C PRO A 110 -0.76 -5.02 -0.96
N THR A 111 -0.15 -4.77 -2.11
CA THR A 111 1.00 -5.54 -2.63
C THR A 111 2.26 -4.68 -2.70
N SER A 112 3.42 -5.29 -2.43
CA SER A 112 4.75 -4.67 -2.53
C SER A 112 5.32 -4.68 -3.94
N GLU A 113 4.60 -5.23 -4.93
CA GLU A 113 5.12 -5.50 -6.27
C GLU A 113 4.27 -4.83 -7.36
N ILE A 114 4.85 -3.86 -8.07
CA ILE A 114 4.15 -3.09 -9.13
C ILE A 114 3.67 -3.98 -10.28
N TRP A 115 4.39 -5.06 -10.57
CA TRP A 115 4.04 -5.98 -11.65
C TRP A 115 2.72 -6.71 -11.36
N THR A 116 2.36 -6.90 -10.09
CA THR A 116 1.06 -7.49 -9.71
C THR A 116 -0.09 -6.59 -10.20
N TYR A 117 0.01 -5.28 -10.01
CA TYR A 117 -1.00 -4.34 -10.51
C TYR A 117 -1.05 -4.31 -12.03
N ASN A 118 0.10 -4.27 -12.70
CA ASN A 118 0.16 -4.30 -14.16
C ASN A 118 -0.48 -5.58 -14.72
N TYR A 119 -0.21 -6.73 -14.10
CA TYR A 119 -0.81 -8.01 -14.46
C TYR A 119 -2.34 -7.99 -14.29
N ILE A 120 -2.84 -7.50 -13.15
CA ILE A 120 -4.27 -7.37 -12.90
C ILE A 120 -4.92 -6.46 -13.96
N PHE A 121 -4.32 -5.31 -14.26
CA PHE A 121 -4.85 -4.41 -15.30
C PHE A 121 -4.86 -5.04 -16.69
N SER A 122 -3.80 -5.75 -17.08
CA SER A 122 -3.78 -6.47 -18.36
C SER A 122 -4.87 -7.55 -18.44
N ARG A 123 -5.17 -8.23 -17.33
CA ARG A 123 -6.30 -9.18 -17.28
C ARG A 123 -7.65 -8.48 -17.42
N ILE A 124 -7.87 -7.39 -16.70
CA ILE A 124 -9.10 -6.59 -16.80
C ILE A 124 -9.30 -6.10 -18.24
N GLU A 125 -8.26 -5.56 -18.88
CA GLU A 125 -8.32 -5.12 -20.28
C GLU A 125 -8.64 -6.27 -21.25
N GLY A 126 -8.03 -7.45 -21.03
CA GLY A 126 -8.35 -8.66 -21.80
C GLY A 126 -9.83 -9.05 -21.68
N PHE A 127 -10.36 -9.06 -20.46
CA PHE A 127 -11.78 -9.37 -20.23
C PHE A 127 -12.73 -8.30 -20.77
N LEU A 128 -12.35 -7.02 -20.69
CA LEU A 128 -13.14 -5.93 -21.29
C LEU A 128 -13.20 -6.04 -22.81
N HIS A 129 -12.09 -6.40 -23.45
CA HIS A 129 -12.04 -6.62 -24.90
C HIS A 129 -12.89 -7.82 -25.32
N GLU A 130 -12.82 -8.94 -24.58
CA GLU A 130 -13.68 -10.11 -24.80
C GLU A 130 -15.18 -9.74 -24.61
N LEU A 131 -15.51 -9.03 -23.53
CA LEU A 131 -16.88 -8.63 -23.22
C LEU A 131 -17.46 -7.65 -24.26
N GLU A 132 -16.65 -6.77 -24.83
CA GLU A 132 -17.08 -5.85 -25.88
C GLU A 132 -17.44 -6.58 -27.18
N GLY A 133 -16.85 -7.75 -27.44
CA GLY A 133 -17.23 -8.63 -28.54
C GLY A 133 -18.62 -9.26 -28.35
N TYR A 134 -18.99 -9.61 -27.12
CA TYR A 134 -20.27 -10.24 -26.80
C TYR A 134 -21.40 -9.25 -26.49
N ALA A 135 -21.06 -8.09 -25.91
CA ALA A 135 -22.01 -7.09 -25.45
C ALA A 135 -21.51 -5.67 -25.81
N PRO A 136 -21.43 -5.34 -27.11
CA PRO A 136 -20.88 -4.07 -27.57
C PRO A 136 -21.69 -2.89 -27.04
N GLY A 137 -20.99 -1.93 -26.44
CA GLY A 137 -21.63 -0.73 -25.88
C GLY A 137 -22.44 -0.97 -24.62
N SER A 138 -22.28 -2.13 -23.95
CA SER A 138 -22.88 -2.36 -22.64
C SER A 138 -22.50 -1.24 -21.66
N GLU A 139 -23.45 -0.87 -20.81
CA GLU A 139 -23.26 0.17 -19.79
C GLU A 139 -22.11 -0.19 -18.85
N PHE A 140 -21.98 -1.48 -18.50
CA PHE A 140 -20.89 -1.99 -17.69
C PHE A 140 -19.51 -1.77 -18.33
N VAL A 141 -19.31 -2.15 -19.60
CA VAL A 141 -18.02 -1.92 -20.29
C VAL A 141 -17.69 -0.43 -20.33
N ARG A 142 -18.69 0.41 -20.62
CA ARG A 142 -18.51 1.87 -20.65
C ARG A 142 -18.15 2.43 -19.28
N SER A 143 -18.84 2.01 -18.23
CA SER A 143 -18.58 2.50 -16.87
C SER A 143 -17.20 2.11 -16.38
N ILE A 144 -16.77 0.86 -16.63
CA ILE A 144 -15.43 0.41 -16.24
C ILE A 144 -14.38 1.17 -17.04
N LYS A 145 -14.48 1.25 -18.37
CA LYS A 145 -13.52 2.01 -19.20
C LYS A 145 -13.38 3.47 -18.75
N LEU A 146 -14.49 4.10 -18.38
CA LEU A 146 -14.50 5.47 -17.85
C LEU A 146 -13.79 5.58 -16.49
N GLN A 147 -13.92 4.58 -15.62
CA GLN A 147 -13.30 4.53 -14.29
C GLN A 147 -11.85 4.05 -14.29
N MET A 148 -11.40 3.34 -15.34
CA MET A 148 -10.06 2.73 -15.40
C MET A 148 -8.91 3.70 -15.10
N PRO A 149 -8.88 4.96 -15.58
CA PRO A 149 -7.82 5.90 -15.22
C PRO A 149 -7.75 6.16 -13.71
N GLU A 150 -8.90 6.35 -13.05
CA GLU A 150 -8.97 6.60 -11.61
C GLU A 150 -8.56 5.35 -10.81
N ILE A 151 -9.00 4.17 -11.25
CA ILE A 151 -8.62 2.88 -10.63
C ILE A 151 -7.10 2.68 -10.75
N ARG A 152 -6.49 3.01 -11.90
CA ARG A 152 -5.04 2.96 -12.10
C ARG A 152 -4.28 3.89 -11.16
N ILE A 153 -4.74 5.14 -11.02
CA ILE A 153 -4.15 6.10 -10.09
C ILE A 153 -4.25 5.53 -8.67
N LYS A 154 -5.46 5.14 -8.20
CA LYS A 154 -5.65 4.58 -6.85
C LYS A 154 -4.76 3.35 -6.56
N ALA A 155 -4.62 2.44 -7.51
CA ALA A 155 -3.75 1.28 -7.37
C ALA A 155 -2.26 1.67 -7.27
N LYS A 156 -1.80 2.59 -8.13
CA LYS A 156 -0.45 3.15 -8.05
C LYS A 156 -0.19 3.87 -6.73
N ASN A 157 -1.14 4.65 -6.23
CA ASN A 157 -1.02 5.35 -4.93
C ASN A 157 -0.79 4.34 -3.81
N ARG A 158 -1.61 3.28 -3.78
CA ARG A 158 -1.47 2.22 -2.78
C ARG A 158 -0.11 1.53 -2.85
N TYR A 159 0.35 1.22 -4.06
CA TYR A 159 1.69 0.67 -4.27
C TYR A 159 2.78 1.58 -3.69
N VAL A 160 2.82 2.84 -4.13
CA VAL A 160 3.88 3.78 -3.75
C VAL A 160 3.84 4.02 -2.24
N LEU A 161 2.68 4.33 -1.67
CA LEU A 161 2.54 4.57 -0.23
C LEU A 161 2.89 3.33 0.60
N GLY A 162 2.45 2.15 0.17
CA GLY A 162 2.79 0.88 0.82
C GLY A 162 4.30 0.62 0.80
N ARG A 163 4.94 0.87 -0.33
CA ARG A 163 6.38 0.66 -0.51
C ARG A 163 7.23 1.69 0.24
N VAL A 164 6.86 2.98 0.19
CA VAL A 164 7.49 4.04 1.00
C VAL A 164 7.41 3.67 2.48
N LYS A 165 6.23 3.28 2.98
CA LYS A 165 6.04 2.84 4.37
C LYS A 165 6.92 1.64 4.72
N GLU A 166 7.02 0.64 3.84
CA GLU A 166 7.87 -0.53 4.05
C GLU A 166 9.35 -0.14 4.17
N ILE A 167 9.85 0.69 3.24
CA ILE A 167 11.24 1.14 3.22
C ILE A 167 11.53 2.04 4.43
N SER A 168 10.65 2.98 4.78
CA SER A 168 10.77 3.82 5.98
C SER A 168 10.82 2.97 7.26
N ASN A 169 10.01 1.91 7.36
CA ASN A 169 10.09 0.98 8.49
C ASN A 169 11.42 0.22 8.54
N LYS A 170 11.98 -0.14 7.38
CA LYS A 170 13.33 -0.73 7.30
C LYS A 170 14.39 0.28 7.74
N ALA A 171 14.24 1.54 7.37
CA ALA A 171 15.12 2.63 7.80
C ALA A 171 15.07 2.80 9.32
N ALA A 172 13.88 2.83 9.94
CA ALA A 172 13.72 2.98 11.39
C ALA A 172 14.35 1.82 12.19
N ARG A 173 14.25 0.58 11.69
CA ARG A 173 14.76 -0.61 12.38
C ARG A 173 16.23 -0.93 12.12
N ALA A 174 16.88 -0.23 11.20
CA ALA A 174 18.25 -0.55 10.83
C ALA A 174 19.24 -0.13 11.93
N ALA A 175 20.15 -1.03 12.29
CA ALA A 175 21.08 -0.83 13.41
C ALA A 175 22.14 0.26 13.15
N THR A 176 22.59 0.42 11.91
CA THR A 176 23.68 1.35 11.57
C THR A 176 23.17 2.58 10.85
N PHE A 177 23.77 3.75 11.12
CA PHE A 177 23.39 5.00 10.47
C PHE A 177 23.42 4.90 8.94
N LYS A 178 24.46 4.28 8.36
CA LYS A 178 24.58 4.11 6.90
C LYS A 178 23.41 3.34 6.32
N THR A 179 22.95 2.31 7.03
CA THR A 179 21.79 1.51 6.59
C THR A 179 20.49 2.30 6.75
N ARG A 180 20.32 3.03 7.86
CA ARG A 180 19.16 3.92 8.07
C ARG A 180 19.05 4.97 6.97
N GLN A 181 20.15 5.70 6.72
CA GLN A 181 20.25 6.73 5.68
C GLN A 181 19.98 6.14 4.29
N ARG A 182 20.62 5.01 3.93
CA ARG A 182 20.41 4.35 2.63
C ARG A 182 18.94 4.05 2.37
N TYR A 183 18.24 3.45 3.33
CA TYR A 183 16.81 3.13 3.15
C TYR A 183 15.96 4.40 3.09
N ALA A 184 16.23 5.41 3.91
CA ALA A 184 15.50 6.67 3.83
C ALA A 184 15.69 7.36 2.47
N THR A 185 16.92 7.37 1.94
CA THR A 185 17.21 7.88 0.58
C THR A 185 16.51 7.06 -0.50
N GLU A 186 16.44 5.72 -0.36
CA GLU A 186 15.67 4.86 -1.28
C GLU A 186 14.17 5.23 -1.28
N ALA A 187 13.59 5.49 -0.10
CA ALA A 187 12.19 5.94 0.01
C ALA A 187 11.99 7.32 -0.62
N LEU A 188 12.92 8.26 -0.42
CA LEU A 188 12.87 9.57 -1.04
C LEU A 188 13.01 9.50 -2.57
N GLN A 189 13.90 8.64 -3.07
CA GLN A 189 14.07 8.41 -4.50
C GLN A 189 12.78 7.86 -5.12
N LEU A 190 12.14 6.89 -4.47
CA LEU A 190 10.85 6.35 -4.91
C LEU A 190 9.78 7.44 -4.98
N LEU A 191 9.70 8.36 -4.01
CA LEU A 191 8.78 9.50 -4.07
C LEU A 191 9.10 10.45 -5.24
N ASN A 192 10.38 10.62 -5.58
CA ASN A 192 10.79 11.49 -6.69
C ASN A 192 10.59 10.84 -8.07
N GLU A 193 10.22 9.56 -8.16
CA GLU A 193 9.91 8.92 -9.43
C GLU A 193 8.65 9.56 -10.06
N PRO A 194 8.61 9.77 -11.40
CA PRO A 194 7.44 10.34 -12.08
C PRO A 194 6.14 9.59 -11.77
N THR A 195 6.24 8.27 -11.62
CA THR A 195 5.09 7.42 -11.29
C THR A 195 4.47 7.79 -9.95
N SER A 196 5.28 8.22 -8.97
CA SER A 196 4.83 8.64 -7.64
C SER A 196 4.22 10.03 -7.65
N VAL A 197 4.80 10.95 -8.43
CA VAL A 197 4.32 12.34 -8.59
C VAL A 197 2.93 12.38 -9.25
N GLU A 198 2.69 11.52 -10.25
CA GLU A 198 1.38 11.42 -10.92
C GLU A 198 0.33 10.71 -10.07
N ALA A 199 0.77 9.82 -9.20
CA ALA A 199 -0.07 8.96 -8.40
C ALA A 199 -0.60 9.73 -7.18
N ILE A 200 0.32 10.17 -6.32
CA ILE A 200 -0.02 10.68 -4.98
C ILE A 200 -0.61 12.09 -5.08
N ASP A 201 -1.55 12.40 -4.19
CA ASP A 201 -2.02 13.77 -4.00
C ASP A 201 -0.83 14.71 -3.73
N PRO A 202 -0.71 15.87 -4.40
CA PRO A 202 0.47 16.74 -4.27
C PRO A 202 0.79 17.16 -2.83
N ALA A 203 -0.23 17.39 -1.99
CA ALA A 203 -0.01 17.79 -0.61
C ALA A 203 0.53 16.62 0.24
N GLU A 204 -0.02 15.42 0.05
CA GLU A 204 0.48 14.21 0.70
C GLU A 204 1.89 13.83 0.23
N HIS A 205 2.18 14.00 -1.06
CA HIS A 205 3.50 13.77 -1.64
C HIS A 205 4.55 14.66 -1.00
N GLU A 206 4.29 15.97 -0.91
CA GLU A 206 5.22 16.91 -0.31
C GLU A 206 5.39 16.67 1.19
N ARG A 207 4.30 16.36 1.90
CA ARG A 207 4.35 15.99 3.33
C ARG A 207 5.26 14.79 3.57
N LEU A 208 5.16 13.74 2.75
CA LEU A 208 6.00 12.55 2.87
C LEU A 208 7.47 12.85 2.53
N ARG A 209 7.72 13.67 1.50
CA ARG A 209 9.09 14.10 1.14
C ARG A 209 9.73 14.89 2.26
N ALA A 210 9.02 15.86 2.84
CA ALA A 210 9.49 16.64 3.98
C ALA A 210 9.80 15.73 5.17
N ALA A 211 8.89 14.82 5.53
CA ALA A 211 9.10 13.89 6.64
C ALA A 211 10.33 12.98 6.46
N ILE A 212 10.53 12.43 5.26
CA ILE A 212 11.70 11.58 4.98
C ILE A 212 12.99 12.40 4.94
N THR A 213 12.94 13.62 4.40
CA THR A 213 14.10 14.53 4.38
C THR A 213 14.52 14.91 5.80
N HIS A 214 13.54 15.24 6.64
CA HIS A 214 13.76 15.48 8.07
C HIS A 214 14.38 14.26 8.77
N TYR A 215 13.87 13.06 8.49
CA TYR A 215 14.44 11.83 9.04
C TYR A 215 15.89 11.60 8.59
N ILE A 216 16.23 11.90 7.34
CA ILE A 216 17.61 11.77 6.84
C ILE A 216 18.56 12.72 7.59
N ALA A 217 18.18 14.00 7.73
CA ALA A 217 18.95 15.00 8.44
C ALA A 217 19.16 14.59 9.90
N GLN A 218 18.10 14.15 10.57
CA GLN A 218 18.18 13.68 11.95
C GLN A 218 19.16 12.50 12.13
N VAL A 219 19.07 11.49 11.26
CA VAL A 219 19.98 10.33 11.30
C VAL A 219 21.44 10.75 11.11
N GLU A 220 21.70 11.78 10.30
CA GLU A 220 23.03 12.33 10.09
C GLU A 220 23.55 13.05 11.34
N ILE A 221 22.74 13.95 11.92
CA ILE A 221 23.05 14.67 13.16
C ILE A 221 23.36 13.67 14.29
N ASP A 222 22.49 12.69 14.51
CA ASP A 222 22.68 11.65 15.53
C ASP A 222 23.99 10.88 15.34
N ALA A 223 24.34 10.57 14.09
CA ALA A 223 25.55 9.82 13.78
C ALA A 223 26.82 10.62 14.10
N HIS A 224 26.81 11.93 13.89
CA HIS A 224 27.92 12.81 14.28
C HIS A 224 27.99 12.95 15.81
N ILE A 225 26.86 13.15 16.49
CA ILE A 225 26.79 13.21 17.96
C ILE A 225 27.32 11.91 18.60
N GLU A 226 26.87 10.74 18.14
CA GLU A 226 27.33 9.45 18.67
C GLU A 226 28.84 9.24 18.47
N LYS A 227 29.40 9.72 17.34
CA LYS A 227 30.86 9.72 17.15
C LYS A 227 31.55 10.68 18.11
N ALA A 228 31.02 11.89 18.28
CA ALA A 228 31.55 12.88 19.21
C ALA A 228 31.63 12.31 20.63
N HIS A 229 30.52 11.74 21.13
CA HIS A 229 30.44 11.08 22.45
C HIS A 229 31.47 9.97 22.61
N ARG A 230 31.66 9.13 21.57
CA ARG A 230 32.67 8.06 21.61
C ARG A 230 34.10 8.58 21.69
N PHE A 231 34.40 9.73 21.09
CA PHE A 231 35.72 10.35 21.19
C PHE A 231 35.90 11.09 22.52
N GLU A 232 34.85 11.74 23.01
CA GLU A 232 34.83 12.40 24.32
C GLU A 232 35.04 11.39 25.45
N PHE A 233 34.35 10.25 25.42
CA PHE A 233 34.56 9.13 26.36
C PHE A 233 36.00 8.60 26.37
N LYS A 234 36.71 8.71 25.24
CA LYS A 234 38.12 8.33 25.11
C LYS A 234 39.08 9.49 25.42
N ASP A 235 38.59 10.57 26.01
CA ASP A 235 39.30 11.81 26.31
C ASP A 235 39.98 12.45 25.08
N ASN A 236 39.45 12.20 23.87
CA ASN A 236 39.93 12.78 22.63
C ASN A 236 39.11 14.02 22.26
N LYS A 237 39.27 15.09 23.04
CA LYS A 237 38.52 16.34 22.91
C LYS A 237 38.60 16.95 21.51
N LYS A 238 39.76 16.89 20.85
CA LYS A 238 39.95 17.44 19.50
C LYS A 238 39.01 16.76 18.48
N LYS A 239 38.94 15.42 18.49
CA LYS A 239 38.05 14.69 17.58
C LYS A 239 36.58 14.82 17.97
N ALA A 240 36.28 14.86 19.27
CA ALA A 240 34.91 15.11 19.73
C ALA A 240 34.39 16.46 19.21
N LEU A 241 35.19 17.51 19.35
CA LEU A 241 34.89 18.86 18.86
C LEU A 241 34.64 18.90 17.35
N GLU A 242 35.47 18.19 16.57
CA GLU A 242 35.29 18.07 15.12
C GLU A 242 33.91 17.49 14.79
N TYR A 243 33.51 16.39 15.42
CA TYR A 243 32.21 15.76 15.18
C TYR A 243 31.03 16.58 15.69
N TYR A 244 31.14 17.29 16.82
CA TYR A 244 30.08 18.21 17.24
C TYR A 244 29.90 19.37 16.26
N LYS A 245 30.98 19.89 15.68
CA LYS A 245 30.92 20.92 14.63
C LYS A 245 30.31 20.39 13.34
N GLU A 246 30.61 19.14 12.95
CA GLU A 246 29.92 18.47 11.84
C GLU A 246 28.42 18.30 12.10
N ALA A 247 28.02 17.91 13.32
CA ALA A 247 26.61 17.81 13.71
C ALA A 247 25.91 19.18 13.63
N LEU A 248 26.55 20.24 14.13
CA LEU A 248 26.01 21.60 14.07
C LEU A 248 25.90 22.10 12.63
N TYR A 249 26.90 21.81 11.80
CA TYR A 249 26.85 22.13 10.38
C TYR A 249 25.65 21.42 9.71
N ALA A 250 25.46 20.13 9.96
CA ALA A 250 24.32 19.38 9.43
C ALA A 250 22.98 19.98 9.88
N ALA A 251 22.85 20.34 11.16
CA ALA A 251 21.65 20.94 11.74
C ALA A 251 21.39 22.42 11.36
N THR A 252 22.29 23.07 10.62
CA THR A 252 22.12 24.48 10.21
C THR A 252 22.12 24.68 8.70
N HIS A 253 22.42 23.61 7.96
CA HIS A 253 22.52 23.60 6.49
C HIS A 253 21.59 22.57 5.85
N ASP A 254 20.72 21.94 6.64
CA ASP A 254 19.61 21.20 6.08
C ASP A 254 18.53 22.17 5.56
N ASN A 255 17.50 21.63 4.90
CA ASN A 255 16.37 22.41 4.40
C ASN A 255 15.23 22.48 5.43
N ILE A 256 15.55 22.40 6.72
CA ILE A 256 14.58 22.40 7.83
C ILE A 256 14.65 23.77 8.49
N ASP A 257 13.53 24.24 9.03
CA ASP A 257 13.52 25.52 9.74
C ASP A 257 14.28 25.37 11.06
N ASP A 258 15.27 26.24 11.30
CA ASP A 258 16.03 26.30 12.55
C ASP A 258 15.13 26.34 13.79
N ILE A 259 13.90 26.89 13.68
CA ILE A 259 12.93 26.91 14.77
C ILE A 259 12.60 25.48 15.24
N ASP A 260 12.48 24.53 14.31
CA ASP A 260 12.17 23.13 14.61
C ASP A 260 13.38 22.38 15.21
N GLN A 261 14.59 22.93 15.02
CA GLN A 261 15.86 22.33 15.47
C GLN A 261 16.57 23.12 16.56
N LYS A 262 15.95 24.18 17.06
CA LYS A 262 16.56 25.15 17.97
C LYS A 262 17.22 24.51 19.19
N GLU A 263 16.53 23.58 19.85
CA GLU A 263 17.05 22.91 21.05
C GLU A 263 18.34 22.11 20.75
N VAL A 264 18.41 21.46 19.60
CA VAL A 264 19.58 20.68 19.17
C VAL A 264 20.73 21.60 18.81
N ILE A 265 20.46 22.70 18.10
CA ILE A 265 21.44 23.72 17.74
C ILE A 265 22.04 24.37 18.99
N GLU A 266 21.21 24.81 19.93
CA GLU A 266 21.63 25.43 21.19
C GLU A 266 22.46 24.45 22.03
N TRP A 267 22.04 23.18 22.13
CA TRP A 267 22.80 22.15 22.84
C TRP A 267 24.17 21.88 22.19
N LEU A 268 24.23 21.78 20.85
CA LEU A 268 25.48 21.59 20.12
C LEU A 268 26.44 22.76 20.30
N GLN A 269 25.93 24.00 20.24
CA GLN A 269 26.71 25.21 20.49
C GLN A 269 27.29 25.23 21.91
N ALA A 270 26.47 24.94 22.91
CA ALA A 270 26.91 24.87 24.30
C ALA A 270 27.97 23.76 24.52
N LYS A 271 27.81 22.59 23.89
CA LYS A 271 28.80 21.50 23.94
C LYS A 271 30.13 21.91 23.30
N ILE A 272 30.09 22.58 22.14
CA ILE A 272 31.28 23.08 21.45
C ILE A 272 32.04 24.08 22.35
N GLU A 273 31.34 25.06 22.93
CA GLU A 273 31.92 26.07 23.81
C GLU A 273 32.55 25.45 25.08
N ALA A 274 31.85 24.49 25.72
CA ALA A 274 32.36 23.79 26.89
C ALA A 274 33.68 23.04 26.61
N ILE A 275 33.78 22.38 25.45
CA ILE A 275 35.00 21.65 25.06
C ILE A 275 36.14 22.62 24.72
N GLU A 276 35.85 23.75 24.08
CA GLU A 276 36.85 24.77 23.71
C GLU A 276 37.40 25.51 24.94
N THR A 277 36.56 25.81 25.93
CA THR A 277 36.96 26.49 27.17
C THR A 277 37.52 25.54 28.23
N GLY A 278 37.28 24.24 28.09
CA GLY A 278 37.64 23.22 29.07
C GLY A 278 36.77 23.23 30.32
N GLN A 279 35.65 23.96 30.32
CA GLN A 279 34.68 23.94 31.41
C GLN A 279 33.85 22.65 31.34
N GLN A 280 33.93 21.82 32.39
CA GLN A 280 32.94 20.77 32.59
C GLN A 280 31.64 21.43 33.05
N ASN A 281 30.60 21.28 32.23
CA ASN A 281 29.29 21.82 32.53
C ASN A 281 28.32 20.63 32.66
N ASP A 282 28.13 20.19 33.91
CA ASP A 282 27.36 18.99 34.26
C ASP A 282 25.89 19.09 33.79
N GLU A 283 25.38 20.31 33.55
CA GLU A 283 24.03 20.54 33.03
C GLU A 283 23.87 20.17 31.54
N ILE A 284 24.96 20.13 30.76
CA ILE A 284 24.94 19.81 29.32
C ILE A 284 24.95 18.29 29.08
N GLU A 285 25.02 17.45 30.12
CA GLU A 285 24.96 15.99 29.96
C GLU A 285 23.57 15.49 29.55
N ASN A 286 22.52 16.27 29.80
CA ASN A 286 21.17 15.91 29.38
C ASN A 286 20.97 16.29 27.91
N MET A 287 21.07 15.28 27.04
CA MET A 287 20.69 15.40 25.63
C MET A 287 19.22 15.84 25.54
N PRO A 288 18.86 16.81 24.67
CA PRO A 288 17.49 17.30 24.59
C PRO A 288 16.52 16.15 24.26
N LYS A 289 15.38 16.09 24.97
CA LYS A 289 14.35 15.06 24.78
C LYS A 289 13.82 14.99 23.35
N ALA A 290 13.94 16.08 22.58
CA ALA A 290 13.63 16.10 21.16
C ALA A 290 14.35 14.99 20.36
N LEU A 291 15.52 14.55 20.83
CA LEU A 291 16.29 13.45 20.23
C LEU A 291 15.86 12.05 20.72
N GLU A 292 15.06 11.94 21.80
CA GLU A 292 14.61 10.65 22.34
C GLU A 292 13.31 10.13 21.71
N GLY A 293 12.58 10.96 20.93
CA GLY A 293 11.16 10.74 20.64
C GLY A 293 10.74 10.18 19.28
N PHE A 294 11.65 9.84 18.37
CA PHE A 294 11.28 9.45 16.99
C PHE A 294 11.56 7.97 16.61
N LEU A 295 11.89 7.12 17.59
CA LEU A 295 12.06 5.67 17.40
C LEU A 295 10.77 4.88 17.65
#